data_AF-A0AAV9K5W1-F1
#
_entry.id   AF-A0AAV9K5W1-F1
#
_cell.length_a   1.000
_cell.length_b   1.000
_cell.length_c   1.000
_cell.angle_alpha   90.00
_cell.angle_beta   90.00
_cell.angle_gamma   90.00
#
_symmetry.space_group_name_H-M   'P 1'
#
loop_
_entity.id
_entity.type
_entity.pdbx_description
1 polymer ?
#
loop_
_entity_poly.entity_id
_entity_poly.type
_entity_poly.pdbx_seq_one_letter_code
_entity_poly.pdbx_strand_id
1 'polypeptide(L)'
;MTIDLGVQELIVLGDFNLLIRQTQGEWKTRDLKLLLYKQCVEDLSKMFRSIELRYIPIFHNELADALATLASMLPYPVNICITPLEIQVRDQHGYYNTVESESDGDPWYLDIKNFLQIGKCHEHANGNKKRTIRCLASGFFFSGEALYKRIPDLNLLRCVDAKEAKKIMMRDMLGYVDHT
;
A
#
# COMPACT_ATOMS: atom_id res chain seq x y z
N MET A 1 4.61 -28.75 -13.16
CA MET A 1 3.46 -27.82 -13.16
C MET A 1 2.17 -28.62 -12.95
N THR A 2 1.07 -28.00 -12.51
CA THR A 2 -0.25 -28.65 -12.34
C THR A 2 -0.78 -29.31 -13.62
N ILE A 3 -0.33 -28.83 -14.79
CA ILE A 3 -0.59 -29.43 -16.11
C ILE A 3 0.01 -30.84 -16.22
N ASP A 4 1.19 -31.06 -15.63
CA ASP A 4 1.87 -32.36 -15.63
C ASP A 4 1.22 -33.35 -14.64
N LEU A 5 0.33 -32.86 -13.77
CA LEU A 5 -0.43 -33.65 -12.80
C LEU A 5 -1.81 -34.06 -13.33
N GLY A 6 -2.16 -33.72 -14.59
CA GLY A 6 -3.43 -34.09 -15.20
C GLY A 6 -4.65 -33.34 -14.66
N VAL A 7 -4.45 -32.20 -13.98
CA VAL A 7 -5.53 -31.37 -13.45
C VAL A 7 -6.28 -30.70 -14.60
N GLN A 8 -7.59 -30.92 -14.70
CA GLN A 8 -8.42 -30.37 -15.77
C GLN A 8 -9.16 -29.08 -15.38
N GLU A 9 -9.44 -28.91 -14.08
CA GLU A 9 -10.19 -27.78 -13.53
C GLU A 9 -9.38 -27.14 -12.40
N LEU A 10 -9.24 -25.82 -12.43
CA LEU A 10 -8.40 -25.09 -11.51
C LEU A 10 -9.14 -23.90 -10.90
N ILE A 11 -9.05 -23.76 -9.58
CA ILE A 11 -9.43 -22.53 -8.89
C ILE A 11 -8.13 -21.89 -8.41
N VAL A 12 -7.83 -20.69 -8.91
CA VAL A 12 -6.67 -19.90 -8.53
C VAL A 12 -7.12 -18.83 -7.56
N LEU A 13 -6.58 -18.88 -6.35
CA LEU A 13 -6.79 -17.87 -5.33
C LEU A 13 -5.58 -16.95 -5.32
N GLY A 14 -5.82 -15.64 -5.37
CA GLY A 14 -4.75 -14.65 -5.30
C GLY A 14 -5.19 -13.33 -4.69
N ASP A 15 -4.24 -12.60 -4.14
CA ASP A 15 -4.40 -11.27 -3.56
C ASP A 15 -4.17 -10.12 -4.56
N PHE A 16 -3.68 -10.45 -5.76
CA PHE A 16 -3.40 -9.46 -6.80
C PHE A 16 -4.67 -9.05 -7.57
N ASN A 17 -5.55 -8.32 -6.89
CA ASN A 17 -6.84 -7.84 -7.39
C ASN A 17 -6.75 -7.16 -8.78
N LEU A 18 -5.64 -6.44 -9.05
CA LEU A 18 -5.41 -5.81 -10.35
C LEU A 18 -5.37 -6.82 -11.51
N LEU A 19 -4.62 -7.91 -11.39
CA LEU A 19 -4.50 -8.93 -12.45
C LEU A 19 -5.81 -9.71 -12.58
N ILE A 20 -6.47 -10.01 -11.46
CA ILE A 20 -7.76 -10.72 -11.46
C ILE A 20 -8.82 -9.89 -12.22
N ARG A 21 -8.92 -8.59 -11.95
CA ARG A 21 -9.86 -7.72 -12.67
C ARG A 21 -9.49 -7.49 -14.14
N GLN A 22 -8.19 -7.49 -14.46
CA GLN A 22 -7.72 -7.37 -15.85
C GLN A 22 -8.03 -8.61 -16.69
N THR A 23 -7.88 -9.80 -16.10
CA THR A 23 -8.17 -11.09 -16.76
C THR A 23 -9.67 -11.31 -16.90
N GLN A 24 -10.48 -10.85 -15.96
CA GLN A 24 -11.95 -10.82 -16.07
C GLN A 24 -12.47 -9.77 -17.08
N GLY A 25 -11.60 -8.92 -17.63
CA GLY A 25 -11.97 -7.90 -18.61
C GLY A 25 -12.63 -6.66 -18.01
N GLU A 26 -12.76 -6.58 -16.68
CA GLU A 26 -13.31 -5.41 -15.99
C GLU A 26 -12.41 -4.19 -16.16
N TRP A 27 -11.08 -4.40 -16.09
CA TRP A 27 -10.08 -3.33 -16.07
C TRP A 27 -9.13 -3.43 -17.27
N LYS A 28 -8.78 -2.28 -17.85
CA LYS A 28 -7.80 -2.17 -18.94
C LYS A 28 -6.49 -1.57 -18.43
N THR A 29 -5.36 -2.08 -18.91
CA THR A 29 -4.03 -1.52 -18.65
C THR A 29 -3.36 -1.06 -19.94
N ARG A 30 -2.56 0.00 -19.84
CA ARG A 30 -1.68 0.49 -20.92
C ARG A 30 -0.22 0.10 -20.70
N ASP A 31 0.09 -0.51 -19.56
CA ASP A 31 1.43 -0.96 -19.24
C ASP A 31 1.78 -2.20 -20.05
N LEU A 32 2.86 -2.12 -20.83
CA LEU A 32 3.31 -3.20 -21.72
C LEU A 32 3.68 -4.48 -20.95
N LYS A 33 4.24 -4.37 -19.74
CA LYS A 33 4.63 -5.54 -18.94
C LYS A 33 3.40 -6.25 -18.42
N LEU A 34 2.40 -5.50 -17.92
CA LEU A 34 1.15 -6.09 -17.46
C LEU A 34 0.34 -6.72 -18.61
N LEU A 35 0.42 -6.17 -19.82
CA LEU A 35 -0.16 -6.79 -21.01
C LEU A 35 0.48 -8.15 -21.32
N LEU A 36 1.81 -8.28 -21.20
CA LEU A 36 2.50 -9.56 -21.37
C LEU A 36 2.07 -10.59 -20.32
N TYR A 37 1.96 -10.18 -19.06
CA TYR A 37 1.48 -11.07 -17.99
C TYR A 37 0.04 -11.52 -18.21
N LYS A 38 -0.85 -10.59 -18.61
CA LYS A 38 -2.23 -10.92 -18.96
C LYS A 38 -2.28 -11.93 -20.10
N GLN A 39 -1.51 -11.72 -21.17
CA GLN A 39 -1.44 -12.63 -22.31
C GLN A 39 -0.96 -14.03 -21.87
N CYS A 40 0.08 -14.09 -21.03
CA CYS A 40 0.59 -15.35 -20.49
C CYS A 40 -0.46 -16.11 -19.67
N VAL A 41 -1.21 -15.40 -18.81
CA VAL A 41 -2.31 -16.02 -18.05
C VAL A 41 -3.43 -16.50 -18.96
N GLU A 42 -3.77 -15.75 -20.01
CA GLU A 42 -4.78 -16.16 -21.00
C GLU A 42 -4.33 -17.40 -21.79
N ASP A 43 -3.07 -17.48 -22.17
CA ASP A 43 -2.52 -18.64 -22.90
C ASP A 43 -2.45 -19.89 -22.02
N LEU A 44 -2.05 -19.73 -20.74
CA LEU A 44 -2.12 -20.80 -19.74
C LEU A 44 -3.56 -21.22 -19.49
N SER A 45 -4.51 -20.28 -19.51
CA SER A 45 -5.93 -20.59 -19.27
C SER A 45 -6.52 -21.51 -20.33
N LYS A 46 -6.05 -21.44 -21.57
CA LYS A 46 -6.46 -22.33 -22.67
C LYS A 46 -6.00 -23.78 -22.47
N MET A 47 -5.02 -24.02 -21.61
CA MET A 47 -4.50 -25.37 -21.34
C MET A 47 -5.39 -26.18 -20.38
N PHE A 48 -6.35 -25.53 -19.72
CA PHE A 48 -7.26 -26.17 -18.77
C PHE A 48 -8.69 -26.13 -19.30
N ARG A 49 -9.52 -27.08 -18.87
CA ARG A 49 -10.94 -27.15 -19.26
C ARG A 49 -11.75 -26.02 -18.61
N SER A 50 -11.41 -25.69 -17.37
CA SER A 50 -12.01 -24.60 -16.60
C SER A 50 -10.98 -23.99 -15.67
N ILE A 51 -10.87 -22.66 -15.68
CA ILE A 51 -10.12 -21.90 -14.68
C ILE A 51 -11.02 -20.84 -14.08
N GLU A 52 -11.04 -20.78 -12.76
CA GLU A 52 -11.66 -19.70 -12.01
C GLU A 52 -10.59 -18.93 -11.21
N LEU A 53 -10.49 -17.62 -11.45
CA LEU A 53 -9.62 -16.73 -10.69
C LEU A 53 -10.46 -16.02 -9.63
N ARG A 54 -10.14 -16.21 -8.34
CA ARG A 54 -10.83 -15.54 -7.22
C ARG A 54 -9.87 -14.68 -6.42
N TYR A 55 -10.34 -13.48 -6.11
CA TYR A 55 -9.64 -12.59 -5.19
C TYR A 55 -9.82 -13.06 -3.75
N ILE A 56 -8.71 -13.13 -3.01
CA ILE A 56 -8.70 -13.31 -1.56
C ILE A 56 -7.86 -12.21 -0.91
N PRO A 57 -8.26 -11.67 0.26
CA PRO A 57 -7.39 -10.76 1.03
C PRO A 57 -6.04 -11.40 1.35
N ILE A 58 -4.99 -10.59 1.47
CA ILE A 58 -3.60 -11.02 1.78
C ILE A 58 -3.55 -11.96 3.00
N PHE A 59 -4.31 -11.66 4.06
CA PHE A 59 -4.38 -12.50 5.26
C PHE A 59 -4.83 -13.94 4.98
N HIS A 60 -5.59 -14.17 3.91
CA HIS A 60 -6.00 -15.51 3.47
C HIS A 60 -5.02 -16.16 2.49
N ASN A 61 -3.99 -15.43 2.04
CA ASN A 61 -2.95 -15.88 1.12
C ASN A 61 -1.59 -16.09 1.80
N GLU A 62 -1.58 -16.20 3.14
CA GLU A 62 -0.38 -16.23 3.99
C GLU A 62 0.66 -17.27 3.53
N LEU A 63 0.22 -18.45 3.11
CA LEU A 63 1.14 -19.49 2.63
C LEU A 63 1.86 -19.09 1.34
N ALA A 64 1.15 -18.52 0.37
CA ALA A 64 1.77 -18.10 -0.88
C ALA A 64 2.71 -16.91 -0.65
N ASP A 65 2.33 -16.00 0.24
CA ASP A 65 3.14 -14.83 0.62
C ASP A 65 4.41 -15.24 1.38
N ALA A 66 4.30 -16.18 2.32
CA ALA A 66 5.45 -16.76 3.02
C ALA A 66 6.41 -17.46 2.04
N LEU A 67 5.88 -18.19 1.06
CA LEU A 67 6.69 -18.82 0.01
C LEU A 67 7.37 -17.78 -0.89
N ALA A 68 6.67 -16.73 -1.30
CA ALA A 68 7.24 -15.65 -2.10
C ALA A 68 8.37 -14.94 -1.33
N THR A 69 8.15 -14.68 -0.04
CA THR A 69 9.14 -14.10 0.87
C THR A 69 10.37 -14.98 0.99
N LEU A 70 10.20 -16.28 1.27
CA LEU A 70 11.32 -17.23 1.32
C LEU A 70 12.07 -17.31 -0.01
N ALA A 71 11.36 -17.33 -1.15
CA ALA A 71 11.98 -17.36 -2.47
C ALA A 71 12.83 -16.11 -2.74
N SER A 72 12.37 -14.93 -2.29
CA SER A 72 13.13 -13.67 -2.41
C SER A 72 14.42 -13.64 -1.58
N MET A 73 14.47 -14.43 -0.50
CA MET A 73 15.64 -14.53 0.38
C MET A 73 16.70 -15.50 -0.17
N LEU A 74 16.36 -16.33 -1.16
CA LEU A 74 17.30 -17.26 -1.74
C LEU A 74 18.36 -16.51 -2.56
N PRO A 75 19.66 -16.80 -2.35
CA PRO A 75 20.72 -16.19 -3.14
C PRO A 75 20.61 -16.62 -4.61
N TYR A 76 20.59 -15.65 -5.51
CA TYR A 76 20.50 -15.90 -6.94
C TYR A 76 21.81 -16.51 -7.48
N PRO A 77 21.76 -17.59 -8.28
CA PRO A 77 22.94 -18.07 -8.98
C PRO A 77 23.39 -17.00 -9.99
N VAL A 78 24.67 -16.64 -9.91
CA VAL A 78 25.37 -15.52 -10.59
C VAL A 78 25.19 -15.46 -12.13
N ASN A 79 24.62 -16.49 -12.76
CA ASN A 79 24.51 -16.64 -14.22
C ASN A 79 23.13 -16.39 -14.84
N ILE A 80 22.08 -16.06 -14.06
CA ILE A 80 20.79 -15.67 -14.65
C ILE A 80 20.62 -14.17 -14.47
N CYS A 81 20.97 -13.41 -15.51
CA CYS A 81 20.74 -11.97 -15.56
C CYS A 81 19.25 -11.71 -15.79
N ILE A 82 18.43 -11.91 -14.75
CA ILE A 82 17.17 -11.20 -14.65
C ILE A 82 17.60 -9.78 -14.35
N THR A 83 17.50 -8.87 -15.32
CA THR A 83 17.66 -7.45 -15.04
C THR A 83 16.69 -7.12 -13.92
N PRO A 84 17.19 -6.79 -12.71
CA PRO A 84 16.32 -6.39 -11.63
C PRO A 84 15.47 -5.26 -12.19
N LEU A 85 14.15 -5.34 -12.00
CA LEU A 85 13.34 -4.18 -12.25
C LEU A 85 13.86 -3.11 -11.29
N GLU A 86 14.65 -2.17 -11.80
CA GLU A 86 14.95 -0.94 -11.09
C GLU A 86 13.62 -0.21 -10.94
N ILE A 87 12.87 -0.60 -9.93
CA ILE A 87 11.89 0.24 -9.30
C ILE A 87 12.76 1.33 -8.70
N GLN A 88 12.92 2.43 -9.42
CA GLN A 88 13.27 3.67 -8.77
C GLN A 88 12.19 3.85 -7.71
N VAL A 89 12.53 3.50 -6.47
CA VAL A 89 11.87 4.04 -5.31
C VAL A 89 12.13 5.53 -5.44
N ARG A 90 11.21 6.22 -6.11
CA ARG A 90 11.12 7.64 -5.92
C ARG A 90 10.84 7.79 -4.44
N ASP A 91 11.80 8.35 -3.70
CA ASP A 91 11.54 8.87 -2.35
C ASP A 91 10.37 9.87 -2.34
N GLN A 92 9.96 10.33 -3.53
CA GLN A 92 8.62 10.85 -3.75
C GLN A 92 7.61 9.71 -3.78
N HIS A 93 7.12 9.34 -2.60
CA HIS A 93 5.77 8.79 -2.47
C HIS A 93 4.84 9.49 -3.48
N GLY A 94 4.09 8.72 -4.26
CA GLY A 94 3.03 9.28 -5.10
C GLY A 94 2.06 9.99 -4.18
N TYR A 95 2.19 11.31 -4.08
CA TYR A 95 1.69 12.13 -2.98
C TYR A 95 2.51 12.03 -1.67
N TYR A 96 3.78 12.44 -1.73
CA TYR A 96 4.29 13.31 -0.67
C TYR A 96 3.32 14.49 -0.70
N ASN A 97 2.37 14.52 0.23
CA ASN A 97 2.06 15.81 0.81
C ASN A 97 3.42 16.26 1.33
N THR A 98 4.15 17.02 0.52
CA THR A 98 4.80 18.21 1.02
C THR A 98 3.65 18.98 1.66
N VAL A 99 3.30 18.57 2.88
CA VAL A 99 3.20 19.55 3.92
C VAL A 99 4.63 20.03 3.97
N GLU A 100 4.90 21.03 3.12
CA GLU A 100 5.94 22.00 3.42
C GLU A 100 5.82 22.15 4.93
N SER A 101 6.88 21.79 5.68
CA SER A 101 6.96 22.27 7.05
C SER A 101 6.86 23.77 6.87
N GLU A 102 5.64 24.30 7.04
CA GLU A 102 5.43 25.72 7.06
C GLU A 102 6.42 26.18 8.12
N SER A 103 7.27 27.14 7.74
CA SER A 103 8.33 27.66 8.60
C SER A 103 7.82 28.20 9.94
N ASP A 104 6.50 28.26 10.10
CA ASP A 104 5.75 28.67 11.28
C ASP A 104 5.76 27.64 12.42
N GLY A 105 6.26 26.42 12.19
CA GLY A 105 6.44 25.42 13.25
C GLY A 105 5.15 24.71 13.67
N ASP A 106 4.09 24.88 12.90
CA ASP A 106 2.81 24.22 13.13
C ASP A 106 2.80 22.75 12.67
N PRO A 107 2.03 21.86 13.33
CA PRO A 107 1.97 20.46 12.95
C PRO A 107 1.35 20.27 11.56
N TRP A 108 1.90 19.34 10.78
CA TRP A 108 1.47 19.09 9.40
C TRP A 108 -0.01 18.73 9.22
N TYR A 109 -0.66 18.25 10.28
CA TYR A 109 -2.06 17.84 10.31
C TYR A 109 -3.00 18.94 10.83
N LEU A 110 -2.51 20.15 11.10
CA LEU A 110 -3.28 21.23 11.74
C LEU A 110 -4.54 21.60 10.93
N ASP A 111 -4.42 21.73 9.61
CA ASP A 111 -5.55 22.05 8.74
C ASP A 111 -6.62 20.95 8.74
N ILE A 112 -6.20 19.69 8.78
CA ILE A 112 -7.11 18.53 8.85
C ILE A 112 -7.78 18.48 10.23
N LYS A 113 -7.01 18.73 11.29
CA LYS A 113 -7.50 18.82 12.67
C LYS A 113 -8.57 19.91 12.82
N ASN A 114 -8.27 21.11 12.33
CA ASN A 114 -9.17 22.26 12.36
C ASN A 114 -10.43 22.00 11.52
N PHE A 115 -10.28 21.40 10.35
CA PHE A 115 -11.43 21.04 9.52
C PHE A 115 -12.36 20.04 10.21
N LEU A 116 -11.80 19.02 10.88
CA LEU A 116 -12.60 18.03 11.61
C LEU A 116 -13.24 18.59 12.90
N GLN A 117 -12.61 19.57 13.56
CA GLN A 117 -13.15 20.18 14.79
C GLN A 117 -14.16 21.29 14.51
N ILE A 118 -13.86 22.21 13.58
CA ILE A 118 -14.61 23.45 13.35
C ILE A 118 -15.53 23.32 12.12
N GLY A 119 -15.31 22.30 11.27
CA GLY A 119 -16.06 22.10 10.03
C GLY A 119 -15.71 23.09 8.92
N LYS A 120 -14.69 23.95 9.13
CA LYS A 120 -14.28 25.00 8.19
C LYS A 120 -12.81 24.84 7.81
N CYS A 121 -12.51 25.00 6.52
CA CYS A 121 -11.14 25.20 6.05
C CYS A 121 -10.75 26.68 6.24
N HIS A 122 -9.45 26.97 6.28
CA HIS A 122 -8.93 28.33 6.36
C HIS A 122 -9.60 29.27 5.35
N GLU A 123 -10.06 30.46 5.77
CA GLU A 123 -10.87 31.34 4.92
C GLU A 123 -10.13 31.75 3.64
N HIS A 124 -8.83 32.02 3.78
CA HIS A 124 -7.89 32.40 2.72
C HIS A 124 -7.43 31.24 1.81
N ALA A 125 -7.86 29.99 2.06
CA ALA A 125 -7.46 28.85 1.25
C ALA A 125 -8.16 28.84 -0.12
N ASN A 126 -7.38 28.65 -1.19
CA ASN A 126 -7.88 28.44 -2.56
C ASN A 126 -8.87 27.26 -2.59
N GLY A 127 -9.88 27.30 -3.47
CA GLY A 127 -10.90 26.25 -3.62
C GLY A 127 -10.30 24.84 -3.80
N ASN A 128 -9.17 24.73 -4.49
CA ASN A 128 -8.43 23.47 -4.63
C ASN A 128 -7.90 22.96 -3.28
N LYS A 129 -7.30 23.82 -2.45
CA LYS A 129 -6.82 23.46 -1.10
C LYS A 129 -7.98 22.99 -0.21
N LYS A 130 -9.13 23.69 -0.26
CA LYS A 130 -10.34 23.29 0.48
C LYS A 130 -10.86 21.92 0.03
N ARG A 131 -10.82 21.62 -1.26
CA ARG A 131 -11.18 20.29 -1.80
C ARG A 131 -10.21 19.21 -1.31
N THR A 132 -8.91 19.48 -1.36
CA THR A 132 -7.88 18.55 -0.89
C THR A 132 -8.04 18.22 0.59
N ILE A 133 -8.25 19.21 1.46
CA ILE A 133 -8.45 18.99 2.90
C ILE A 133 -9.69 18.13 3.15
N ARG A 134 -10.81 18.37 2.45
CA ARG A 134 -12.01 17.52 2.56
C ARG A 134 -11.75 16.07 2.15
N CYS A 135 -11.02 15.87 1.05
CA CYS A 135 -10.66 14.53 0.61
C CYS A 135 -9.78 13.82 1.64
N LEU A 136 -8.75 14.51 2.15
CA LEU A 136 -7.84 13.95 3.16
C LEU A 136 -8.56 13.63 4.47
N ALA A 137 -9.40 14.53 4.97
CA ALA A 137 -10.10 14.39 6.24
C ALA A 137 -10.95 13.11 6.35
N SER A 138 -11.44 12.57 5.23
CA SER A 138 -12.16 11.28 5.21
C SER A 138 -11.33 10.10 5.76
N GLY A 139 -10.01 10.18 5.64
CA GLY A 139 -9.06 9.19 6.14
C GLY A 139 -8.66 9.38 7.61
N PHE A 140 -9.20 10.39 8.31
CA PHE A 140 -8.82 10.71 9.69
C PHE A 140 -10.04 10.74 10.62
N PHE A 141 -9.79 10.58 11.92
CA PHE A 141 -10.80 10.76 12.97
C PHE A 141 -10.15 11.05 14.33
N PHE A 142 -10.94 11.58 15.26
CA PHE A 142 -10.51 11.78 16.64
C PHE A 142 -10.84 10.58 17.52
N SER A 143 -9.89 10.22 18.38
CA SER A 143 -10.13 9.36 19.54
C SER A 143 -9.58 10.08 20.77
N GLY A 144 -10.50 10.64 21.58
CA GLY A 144 -10.15 11.59 22.63
C GLY A 144 -9.55 12.88 22.04
N GLU A 145 -8.42 13.33 22.59
CA GLU A 145 -7.70 14.53 22.10
C GLU A 145 -6.76 14.24 20.92
N ALA A 146 -6.55 12.96 20.60
CA ALA A 146 -5.60 12.54 19.58
C ALA A 146 -6.28 12.32 18.21
N LEU A 147 -5.59 12.74 17.16
CA LEU A 147 -6.00 12.53 15.78
C LEU A 147 -5.36 11.25 15.25
N TYR A 148 -6.14 10.42 14.56
CA TYR A 148 -5.70 9.16 13.98
C TYR A 148 -5.94 9.12 12.48
N LYS A 149 -5.00 8.52 11.75
CA LYS A 149 -5.13 8.18 10.33
C LYS A 149 -5.50 6.72 10.18
N ARG A 150 -6.50 6.44 9.35
CA ARG A 150 -6.91 5.09 8.95
C ARG A 150 -5.95 4.55 7.88
N ILE A 151 -5.43 3.35 8.07
CA ILE A 151 -4.69 2.58 7.07
C ILE A 151 -5.64 1.52 6.49
N PRO A 152 -5.52 1.13 5.20
CA PRO A 152 -6.30 0.04 4.61
C PRO A 152 -6.32 -1.26 5.41
N ASP A 153 -5.23 -1.58 6.14
CA ASP A 153 -5.06 -2.83 6.89
C ASP A 153 -5.69 -2.80 8.29
N LEU A 154 -6.71 -1.96 8.53
CA LEU A 154 -7.39 -1.71 9.82
C LEU A 154 -6.49 -1.12 10.92
N ASN A 155 -5.20 -0.95 10.66
CA ASN A 155 -4.25 -0.30 11.56
C ASN A 155 -4.48 1.22 11.64
N LEU A 156 -4.15 1.79 12.80
CA LEU A 156 -4.33 3.20 13.11
C LEU A 156 -2.98 3.85 13.42
N LEU A 157 -2.67 4.96 12.74
CA LEU A 157 -1.51 5.77 13.06
C LEU A 157 -1.94 7.02 13.81
N ARG A 158 -1.36 7.24 14.98
CA ARG A 158 -1.54 8.49 15.73
C ARG A 158 -0.75 9.60 15.06
N CYS A 159 -1.41 10.73 14.79
CA CYS A 159 -0.74 11.94 14.33
C CYS A 159 0.01 12.58 15.50
N VAL A 160 1.31 12.81 15.31
CA VAL A 160 2.20 13.44 16.29
C VAL A 160 2.96 14.58 15.64
N ASP A 161 3.23 15.64 16.40
CA ASP A 161 4.09 16.74 15.95
C ASP A 161 5.57 16.37 16.07
N ALA A 162 6.46 17.19 15.51
CA ALA A 162 7.89 16.92 15.51
C ALA A 162 8.50 16.85 16.92
N LYS A 163 7.98 17.61 17.89
CA LYS A 163 8.46 17.62 19.28
C LYS A 163 8.03 16.34 19.99
N GLU A 164 6.78 15.93 19.81
CA GLU A 164 6.23 14.69 20.36
C GLU A 164 6.91 13.46 19.74
N ALA A 165 7.11 13.44 18.42
CA ALA A 165 7.86 12.38 17.74
C ALA A 165 9.26 12.21 18.33
N LYS A 166 9.99 13.31 18.54
CA LYS A 166 11.33 13.29 19.16
C LYS A 166 11.28 12.71 20.58
N LYS A 167 10.27 13.04 21.38
CA LYS A 167 10.10 12.49 22.74
C LYS A 167 9.81 10.98 22.72
N ILE A 168 8.95 10.52 21.80
CA ILE A 168 8.62 9.11 21.65
C ILE A 168 9.88 8.32 21.27
N MET A 169 10.61 8.79 20.24
CA MET A 169 11.86 8.14 19.80
C MET A 169 12.92 8.09 20.92
N MET A 170 13.05 9.15 21.71
CA MET A 170 13.98 9.17 22.85
C MET A 170 13.56 8.21 23.97
N ARG A 171 12.25 8.10 24.24
CA ARG A 171 11.72 7.20 25.27
C ARG A 171 11.92 5.73 24.90
N ASP A 172 11.70 5.37 23.65
CA ASP A 172 11.88 4.00 23.16
C ASP A 172 13.37 3.60 23.14
N MET A 173 14.27 4.54 22.85
CA MET A 173 15.72 4.34 22.95
C MET A 173 16.21 4.14 24.40
N LEU A 174 15.60 4.83 25.38
CA LEU A 174 15.97 4.68 26.80
C LEU A 174 15.41 3.41 27.45
N GLY A 175 14.26 2.90 26.97
CA GLY A 175 13.68 1.64 27.46
C GLY A 175 14.46 0.38 27.08
N TYR A 176 15.42 0.47 26.16
CA TYR A 176 16.28 -0.64 25.76
C TYR A 176 17.54 -0.79 26.62
N VAL A 177 17.87 0.21 27.44
CA VAL A 177 19.14 0.26 28.20
C VAL A 177 19.00 -0.28 29.63
N ASP A 178 17.77 -0.49 30.13
CA ASP A 178 17.51 -1.01 31.50
C ASP A 178 17.48 -2.55 31.59
N HIS A 179 17.90 -3.26 30.54
CA HIS A 179 17.93 -4.74 30.49
C HIS A 179 19.29 -5.33 30.08
N THR A 180 20.38 -4.77 30.61
CA THR A 180 21.72 -5.42 30.65
C THR A 180 22.40 -5.14 31.98
#